data_AF-A0A956B9R3-F1
#
_entry.id   AF-A0A956B9R3-F1
#
_cell.length_a   1.000
_cell.length_b   1.000
_cell.length_c   1.000
_cell.angle_alpha   90.00
_cell.angle_beta   90.00
_cell.angle_gamma   90.00
#
_symmetry.space_group_name_H-M   'P 1'
#
loop_
_entity.id
_entity.type
_entity.pdbx_description
1 polymer ?
#
loop_
_entity_poly.entity_id
_entity_poly.type
_entity_poly.pdbx_seq_one_letter_code
_entity_poly.pdbx_strand_id
1 'polypeptide(L)'
;MTAQVLRRGEVMATVEVSLIGDHNLLNVIAVTALCLGLGLTEAEIAAGMASFKGIRRRQEVVAEVGGVTILDDFAHHPTAVAVTIAAVRRRFAGRRVWAVFEPRSNTSRRNIFQAQYPLAFAAAHKALIASPQNVDSIAEGERMDAGRLATDVTALGGDARALP
;
A
#
# COMPACT_ATOMS: atom_id res chain seq x y z
N MET A 1 -2.38 -7.32 -13.97
CA MET A 1 -1.59 -6.21 -14.52
C MET A 1 -0.68 -6.81 -15.57
N THR A 2 -0.63 -6.21 -16.76
CA THR A 2 0.26 -6.62 -17.85
C THR A 2 1.33 -5.54 -18.02
N ALA A 3 2.60 -5.93 -18.15
CA ALA A 3 3.72 -5.03 -18.26
C ALA A 3 4.62 -5.44 -19.43
N GLN A 4 5.02 -4.46 -20.25
CA GLN A 4 6.03 -4.65 -21.28
C GLN A 4 7.35 -4.05 -20.81
N VAL A 5 8.42 -4.83 -20.88
CA VAL A 5 9.78 -4.37 -20.58
C VAL A 5 10.51 -4.13 -21.88
N LEU A 6 10.87 -2.87 -22.11
CA LEU A 6 11.55 -2.44 -23.32
C LEU A 6 13.03 -2.14 -23.05
N ARG A 7 13.90 -2.48 -24.00
CA ARG A 7 15.30 -2.04 -24.04
C ARG A 7 15.52 -1.28 -25.33
N ARG A 8 15.87 0.01 -25.22
CA ARG A 8 16.08 0.91 -26.38
C ARG A 8 14.90 0.95 -27.37
N GLY A 9 13.67 0.85 -26.86
CA GLY A 9 12.45 0.87 -27.66
C GLY A 9 11.99 -0.49 -28.19
N GLU A 10 12.79 -1.54 -28.05
CA GLU A 10 12.41 -2.90 -28.42
C GLU A 10 11.80 -3.65 -27.24
N VAL A 11 10.69 -4.36 -27.45
CA VAL A 11 10.05 -5.18 -26.43
C VAL A 11 10.89 -6.42 -26.19
N MET A 12 11.38 -6.58 -24.96
CA MET A 12 12.21 -7.71 -24.54
C MET A 12 11.39 -8.81 -23.85
N ALA A 13 10.31 -8.42 -23.18
CA ALA A 13 9.41 -9.33 -22.50
C ALA A 13 8.04 -8.68 -22.25
N THR A 14 6.98 -9.48 -22.33
CA THR A 14 5.65 -9.15 -21.81
C THR A 14 5.31 -10.08 -20.64
N VAL A 15 4.98 -9.52 -19.49
CA VAL A 15 4.69 -10.28 -18.27
C VAL A 15 3.34 -9.91 -17.68
N GLU A 16 2.68 -10.90 -17.08
CA GLU A 16 1.43 -10.73 -16.36
C GLU A 16 1.57 -11.10 -14.89
N VAL A 17 0.94 -10.30 -14.03
CA VAL A 17 1.04 -10.45 -12.59
C VAL A 17 -0.24 -9.94 -11.90
N SER A 18 -0.62 -10.59 -10.80
CA SER A 18 -1.84 -10.30 -10.03
C SER A 18 -1.74 -9.06 -9.11
N LEU A 19 -0.53 -8.49 -8.99
CA LEU A 19 -0.22 -7.28 -8.24
C LEU A 19 -0.83 -6.02 -8.89
N ILE A 20 -0.98 -4.97 -8.08
CA ILE A 20 -1.51 -3.68 -8.52
C ILE A 20 -0.63 -2.51 -8.07
N GLY A 21 -0.79 -1.38 -8.76
CA GLY A 21 -0.15 -0.12 -8.42
C GLY A 21 1.23 0.06 -9.07
N ASP A 22 1.57 1.33 -9.31
CA ASP A 22 2.77 1.72 -10.07
C ASP A 22 4.06 1.24 -9.41
N HIS A 23 4.10 1.16 -8.07
CA HIS A 23 5.25 0.60 -7.36
C HIS A 23 5.47 -0.89 -7.68
N ASN A 24 4.40 -1.69 -7.75
CA ASN A 24 4.53 -3.10 -8.12
C ASN A 24 4.87 -3.26 -9.60
N LEU A 25 4.37 -2.36 -10.46
CA LEU A 25 4.80 -2.31 -11.87
C LEU A 25 6.31 -2.09 -11.97
N LEU A 26 6.85 -1.12 -11.22
CA LEU A 26 8.30 -0.86 -11.17
C LEU A 26 9.08 -2.07 -10.65
N ASN A 27 8.60 -2.74 -9.59
CA ASN A 27 9.22 -3.95 -9.08
C ASN A 27 9.26 -5.06 -10.14
N VAL A 28 8.16 -5.27 -10.86
CA VAL A 28 8.03 -6.28 -11.91
C VAL A 28 8.99 -5.97 -13.05
N ILE A 29 9.02 -4.71 -13.52
CA ILE A 29 9.96 -4.26 -14.56
C ILE A 29 11.42 -4.49 -14.12
N ALA A 30 11.76 -4.12 -12.88
CA ALA A 30 13.12 -4.28 -12.35
C ALA A 30 13.54 -5.75 -12.28
N VAL A 31 12.67 -6.64 -11.78
CA VAL A 31 12.95 -8.08 -11.72
C VAL A 31 13.05 -8.69 -13.12
N THR A 32 12.14 -8.35 -14.03
CA THR A 32 12.21 -8.81 -15.43
C THR A 32 13.51 -8.35 -16.10
N ALA A 33 13.91 -7.08 -15.92
CA ALA A 33 15.16 -6.56 -16.47
C ALA A 33 16.39 -7.28 -15.91
N LEU A 34 16.39 -7.60 -14.61
CA LEU A 34 17.44 -8.38 -13.98
C LEU A 34 17.51 -9.80 -14.56
N CYS A 35 16.38 -10.51 -14.67
CA CYS A 35 16.32 -11.86 -15.22
C CYS A 35 16.82 -11.92 -16.67
N LEU A 36 16.43 -10.95 -17.50
CA LEU A 36 16.95 -10.81 -18.86
C LEU A 36 18.47 -10.61 -18.86
N GLY A 37 19.00 -9.80 -17.94
CA GLY A 37 20.45 -9.60 -17.77
C GLY A 37 21.20 -10.84 -17.30
N LEU A 38 20.51 -11.78 -16.63
CA LEU A 38 21.04 -13.07 -16.20
C LEU A 38 20.87 -14.18 -17.26
N GLY A 39 20.28 -13.86 -18.42
CA GLY A 39 20.14 -14.80 -19.54
C GLY A 39 18.89 -15.67 -19.51
N LEU A 40 17.90 -15.37 -18.66
CA LEU A 40 16.61 -16.06 -18.71
C LEU A 40 15.82 -15.65 -19.95
N THR A 41 15.09 -16.59 -20.51
CA THR A 41 14.17 -16.37 -21.63
C THR A 41 12.90 -15.66 -21.19
N GLU A 42 12.21 -15.00 -22.13
CA GLU A 42 10.89 -14.40 -21.86
C GLU A 42 9.90 -15.42 -21.28
N ALA A 43 9.91 -16.66 -21.80
CA ALA A 43 9.02 -17.72 -21.35
C ALA A 43 9.27 -18.11 -19.88
N GLU A 44 10.53 -18.23 -19.46
CA GLU A 44 10.89 -18.52 -18.07
C GLU A 44 10.47 -17.39 -17.13
N ILE A 45 10.68 -16.13 -17.55
CA ILE A 45 10.29 -14.95 -16.77
C ILE A 45 8.77 -14.87 -16.65
N ALA A 46 8.04 -15.05 -17.76
CA ALA A 46 6.58 -15.03 -17.78
C ALA A 46 6.01 -16.14 -16.89
N ALA A 47 6.55 -17.35 -16.95
CA ALA A 47 6.15 -18.45 -16.08
C ALA A 47 6.39 -18.13 -14.59
N GLY A 48 7.56 -17.58 -14.26
CA GLY A 48 7.88 -17.12 -12.90
C GLY A 48 6.91 -16.06 -12.39
N MET A 49 6.62 -15.04 -13.20
CA MET A 49 5.68 -13.96 -12.85
C MET A 49 4.25 -14.47 -12.69
N ALA A 50 3.79 -15.34 -13.59
CA ALA A 50 2.47 -15.96 -13.50
C ALA A 50 2.32 -16.84 -12.24
N SER A 51 3.41 -17.50 -11.80
CA SER A 51 3.41 -18.31 -10.59
C SER A 51 3.43 -17.50 -9.29
N PHE A 52 3.70 -16.19 -9.36
CA PHE A 52 3.84 -15.33 -8.19
C PHE A 52 2.50 -15.08 -7.51
N LYS A 53 2.30 -15.69 -6.34
CA LYS A 53 1.06 -15.60 -5.55
C LYS A 53 0.91 -14.30 -4.76
N GLY A 54 1.86 -13.38 -4.89
CA GLY A 54 1.93 -12.18 -4.06
C GLY A 54 2.73 -12.40 -2.78
N ILE A 55 2.71 -11.39 -1.92
CA ILE A 55 3.33 -11.40 -0.60
C ILE A 55 2.21 -11.31 0.41
N ARG A 56 2.29 -12.11 1.49
CA ARG A 56 1.33 -11.99 2.58
C ARG A 56 1.27 -10.55 3.09
N ARG A 57 0.07 -10.07 3.35
CA ARG A 57 -0.18 -8.70 3.83
C ARG A 57 0.31 -7.62 2.86
N ARG A 58 0.28 -7.88 1.55
CA ARG A 58 0.53 -6.86 0.52
C ARG A 58 -0.65 -6.81 -0.44
N GLN A 59 -1.59 -5.90 -0.17
CA GLN A 59 -2.87 -5.76 -0.89
C GLN A 59 -3.59 -7.11 -1.06
N GLU A 60 -3.47 -7.97 -0.04
CA GLU A 60 -3.99 -9.32 -0.05
C GLU A 60 -5.50 -9.29 0.21
N VAL A 61 -6.31 -9.85 -0.68
CA VAL A 61 -7.74 -10.03 -0.43
C VAL A 61 -7.89 -11.17 0.57
N VAL A 62 -8.25 -10.83 1.81
CA VAL A 62 -8.37 -11.82 2.90
C VAL A 62 -9.79 -12.34 3.07
N ALA A 63 -10.80 -11.56 2.66
CA ALA A 63 -12.20 -11.97 2.72
C ALA A 63 -13.09 -11.09 1.82
N GLU A 64 -14.24 -11.64 1.44
CA GLU A 64 -15.37 -10.87 0.91
C GLU A 64 -16.63 -11.22 1.72
N VAL A 65 -17.23 -10.21 2.36
CA VAL A 65 -18.38 -10.41 3.26
C VAL A 65 -19.42 -9.35 2.96
N GLY A 66 -20.63 -9.77 2.58
CA GLY A 66 -21.75 -8.85 2.33
C GLY A 66 -21.45 -7.76 1.29
N GLY A 67 -20.65 -8.08 0.27
CA GLY A 67 -20.23 -7.11 -0.76
C GLY A 67 -19.06 -6.20 -0.38
N VAL A 68 -18.48 -6.37 0.81
CA VAL A 68 -17.27 -5.69 1.26
C VAL A 68 -16.05 -6.58 1.02
N THR A 69 -15.09 -6.08 0.25
CA THR A 69 -13.78 -6.75 0.06
C THR A 69 -12.82 -6.24 1.12
N ILE A 70 -12.25 -7.16 1.91
CA ILE A 70 -11.28 -6.86 2.96
C ILE A 70 -9.88 -7.11 2.41
N LEU A 71 -9.02 -6.10 2.49
CA LEU A 71 -7.64 -6.12 2.03
C LEU A 71 -6.70 -5.95 3.23
N ASP A 72 -5.67 -6.80 3.35
CA ASP A 72 -4.57 -6.61 4.30
C ASP A 72 -3.31 -6.06 3.60
N ASP A 73 -2.72 -5.02 4.18
CA ASP A 73 -1.48 -4.40 3.70
C ASP A 73 -0.57 -3.96 4.85
N PHE A 74 0.74 -4.14 4.71
CA PHE A 74 1.73 -3.75 5.72
C PHE A 74 2.19 -2.29 5.65
N ALA A 75 1.61 -1.47 4.76
CA ALA A 75 1.93 -0.05 4.66
C ALA A 75 1.83 0.65 6.01
N HIS A 76 2.99 1.12 6.49
CA HIS A 76 3.12 1.85 7.76
C HIS A 76 3.77 3.22 7.57
N HIS A 77 4.52 3.44 6.49
CA HIS A 77 5.07 4.75 6.13
C HIS A 77 4.02 5.57 5.37
N PRO A 78 3.88 6.90 5.59
CA PRO A 78 2.89 7.74 4.90
C PRO A 78 2.91 7.58 3.37
N THR A 79 4.10 7.56 2.75
CA THR A 79 4.25 7.30 1.31
C THR A 79 3.65 5.96 0.89
N ALA A 80 3.90 4.89 1.65
CA ALA A 80 3.35 3.58 1.35
C ALA A 80 1.83 3.56 1.52
N VAL A 81 1.30 4.21 2.57
CA VAL A 81 -0.14 4.36 2.79
C VAL A 81 -0.81 5.07 1.61
N ALA A 82 -0.24 6.21 1.18
CA ALA A 82 -0.76 6.99 0.06
C ALA A 82 -0.78 6.17 -1.26
N VAL A 83 0.33 5.49 -1.55
CA VAL A 83 0.46 4.61 -2.74
C VAL A 83 -0.54 3.46 -2.67
N THR A 84 -0.71 2.83 -1.51
CA THR A 84 -1.66 1.73 -1.31
C THR A 84 -3.10 2.22 -1.53
N ILE A 85 -3.51 3.33 -0.93
CA ILE A 85 -4.85 3.90 -1.11
C ILE A 85 -5.11 4.24 -2.58
N ALA A 86 -4.16 4.87 -3.26
CA ALA A 86 -4.28 5.21 -4.67
C ALA A 86 -4.43 3.97 -5.56
N ALA A 87 -3.62 2.93 -5.33
CA ALA A 87 -3.69 1.68 -6.07
C ALA A 87 -5.02 0.95 -5.86
N VAL A 88 -5.52 0.90 -4.61
CA VAL A 88 -6.81 0.29 -4.27
C VAL A 88 -7.96 1.05 -4.94
N ARG A 89 -7.95 2.39 -4.90
CA ARG A 89 -8.97 3.20 -5.58
C ARG A 89 -9.01 2.97 -7.09
N ARG A 90 -7.85 2.83 -7.73
CA ARG A 90 -7.78 2.52 -9.17
C ARG A 90 -8.30 1.11 -9.48
N ARG A 91 -7.88 0.10 -8.70
CA ARG A 91 -8.32 -1.30 -8.89
C ARG A 91 -9.82 -1.47 -8.70
N PHE A 92 -10.38 -0.77 -7.71
CA PHE A 92 -11.79 -0.88 -7.32
C PHE A 92 -12.55 0.41 -7.63
N ALA A 93 -12.37 0.91 -8.86
CA ALA A 93 -13.05 2.12 -9.32
C ALA A 93 -14.57 2.04 -9.10
N GLY A 94 -15.15 3.13 -8.58
CA GLY A 94 -16.58 3.21 -8.23
C GLY A 94 -16.93 2.65 -6.84
N ARG A 95 -15.99 2.01 -6.12
CA ARG A 95 -16.22 1.56 -4.73
C ARG A 95 -15.66 2.57 -3.71
N ARG A 96 -16.28 2.62 -2.54
CA ARG A 96 -15.75 3.37 -1.38
C ARG A 96 -14.55 2.62 -0.80
N VAL A 97 -13.49 3.35 -0.52
CA VAL A 97 -12.24 2.85 0.09
C VAL A 97 -12.15 3.37 1.52
N TRP A 98 -12.14 2.43 2.47
CA TRP A 98 -11.93 2.69 3.89
C TRP A 98 -10.52 2.26 4.25
N ALA A 99 -9.71 3.20 4.74
CA ALA A 99 -8.38 2.92 5.26
C ALA A 99 -8.49 2.66 6.77
N VAL A 100 -8.26 1.42 7.20
CA VAL A 100 -8.21 1.05 8.63
C VAL A 100 -6.75 0.88 9.00
N PHE A 101 -6.24 1.76 9.85
CA PHE A 101 -4.82 1.86 10.15
C PHE A 101 -4.52 1.57 11.62
N GLU A 102 -3.64 0.60 11.85
CA GLU A 102 -3.10 0.29 13.17
C GLU A 102 -1.58 0.56 13.18
N PRO A 103 -1.11 1.57 13.94
CA PRO A 103 0.31 1.86 14.04
C PRO A 103 1.04 0.76 14.83
N ARG A 104 1.80 -0.07 14.13
CA ARG A 104 2.53 -1.23 14.72
C ARG A 104 4.06 -1.11 14.69
N SER A 105 4.63 -0.37 13.73
CA SER A 105 6.08 -0.20 13.65
C SER A 105 6.59 0.75 14.74
N ASN A 106 7.90 0.74 15.04
CA ASN A 106 8.49 1.72 15.96
C ASN A 106 8.26 3.15 15.48
N THR A 107 8.32 3.38 14.16
CA THR A 107 8.15 4.70 13.57
C THR A 107 6.69 5.16 13.50
N SER A 108 5.74 4.26 13.23
CA SER A 108 4.31 4.61 13.15
C SER A 108 3.65 4.81 14.52
N ARG A 109 4.18 4.17 15.57
CA ARG A 109 3.73 4.40 16.95
C ARG A 109 4.22 5.74 17.54
N ARG A 110 5.14 6.41 16.84
CA ARG A 110 5.71 7.70 17.24
C ARG A 110 5.15 8.83 16.36
N ASN A 111 5.25 10.06 16.83
CA ASN A 111 4.82 11.25 16.09
C ASN A 111 5.77 11.65 14.95
N ILE A 112 6.76 10.81 14.59
CA ILE A 112 7.75 11.04 13.52
C ILE A 112 7.06 11.41 12.20
N PHE A 113 5.93 10.79 11.91
CA PHE A 113 5.17 10.98 10.66
C PHE A 113 3.82 11.67 10.86
N GLN A 114 3.60 12.27 12.03
CA GLN A 114 2.31 12.88 12.41
C GLN A 114 1.83 13.91 11.39
N ALA A 115 2.73 14.73 10.85
CA ALA A 115 2.40 15.78 9.89
C ALA A 115 2.19 15.27 8.46
N GLN A 116 2.72 14.09 8.13
CA GLN A 116 2.71 13.52 6.78
C GLN A 116 1.54 12.56 6.56
N TYR A 117 1.09 11.86 7.60
CA TYR A 117 -0.07 10.96 7.51
C TYR A 117 -1.36 11.64 7.03
N PRO A 118 -1.71 12.89 7.41
CA PRO A 118 -2.95 13.52 6.98
C PRO A 118 -3.13 13.51 5.46
N LEU A 119 -2.07 13.89 4.73
CA LEU A 119 -2.06 13.89 3.27
C LEU A 119 -2.20 12.48 2.69
N ALA A 120 -1.61 11.47 3.34
CA ALA A 120 -1.70 10.08 2.90
C ALA A 120 -3.13 9.52 3.02
N PHE A 121 -3.83 9.86 4.12
CA PHE A 121 -5.19 9.36 4.38
C PHE A 121 -6.28 10.17 3.71
N ALA A 122 -6.06 11.45 3.39
CA ALA A 122 -7.06 12.33 2.77
C ALA A 122 -7.61 11.80 1.42
N ALA A 123 -6.86 10.92 0.74
CA ALA A 123 -7.30 10.30 -0.50
C ALA A 123 -8.31 9.15 -0.31
N ALA A 124 -8.50 8.64 0.91
CA ALA A 124 -9.49 7.62 1.23
C ALA A 124 -10.89 8.25 1.38
N HIS A 125 -11.94 7.43 1.20
CA HIS A 125 -13.31 7.91 1.47
C HIS A 125 -13.60 7.95 2.97
N LYS A 126 -12.88 7.16 3.75
CA LYS A 126 -12.88 7.20 5.21
C LYS A 126 -11.57 6.63 5.76
N ALA A 127 -11.01 7.25 6.80
CA ALA A 127 -9.88 6.72 7.55
C ALA A 127 -10.30 6.40 9.00
N LEU A 128 -10.03 5.17 9.45
CA LEU A 128 -10.18 4.76 10.85
C LEU A 128 -8.79 4.50 11.40
N ILE A 129 -8.38 5.30 12.40
CA ILE A 129 -7.01 5.31 12.91
C ILE A 129 -7.04 4.80 14.36
N ALA A 130 -6.46 3.65 14.61
CA ALA A 130 -6.35 3.12 15.97
C ALA A 130 -5.27 3.85 16.76
N SER A 131 -5.50 3.98 18.08
CA SER A 131 -4.48 4.47 19.00
C SER A 131 -3.30 3.49 19.08
N PRO A 132 -2.05 3.98 19.15
CA PRO A 132 -0.90 3.10 19.21
C PRO A 132 -0.87 2.29 20.51
N GLN A 133 -0.70 0.98 20.34
CA GLN A 133 -0.59 0.02 21.44
C GLN A 133 0.89 -0.27 21.75
N ASN A 134 1.16 -0.80 22.95
CA ASN A 134 2.51 -1.18 23.41
C ASN A 134 3.51 0.01 23.37
N VAL A 135 3.11 1.16 23.93
CA VAL A 135 3.86 2.43 23.87
C VAL A 135 4.61 2.75 25.18
N ASP A 136 4.73 1.79 26.10
CA ASP A 136 5.36 2.01 27.42
C ASP A 136 6.82 2.48 27.31
N SER A 137 7.52 2.04 26.26
CA SER A 137 8.90 2.44 25.95
C SER A 137 9.03 3.74 25.15
N ILE A 138 7.92 4.43 24.90
CA ILE A 138 7.86 5.66 24.10
C ILE A 138 7.40 6.78 25.03
N ALA A 139 8.19 7.86 25.12
CA ALA A 139 7.82 9.03 25.91
C ALA A 139 6.50 9.61 25.40
N GLU A 140 5.65 10.11 26.30
CA GLU A 140 4.30 10.57 25.95
C GLU A 140 4.29 11.60 24.81
N GLY A 141 5.19 12.59 24.86
CA GLY A 141 5.37 13.60 23.82
C GLY A 141 5.96 13.09 22.49
N GLU A 142 6.36 11.83 22.41
CA GLU A 142 6.87 11.19 21.20
C GLU A 142 5.87 10.21 20.57
N ARG A 143 4.74 9.93 21.23
CA ARG A 143 3.72 8.98 20.73
C ARG A 143 2.91 9.58 19.60
N MET A 144 2.49 8.74 18.66
CA MET A 144 1.54 9.14 17.62
C MET A 144 0.19 9.47 18.26
N ASP A 145 -0.38 10.62 17.91
CA ASP A 145 -1.70 11.05 18.37
C ASP A 145 -2.74 10.74 17.29
N ALA A 146 -3.57 9.72 17.54
CA ALA A 146 -4.64 9.29 16.64
C ALA A 146 -5.77 10.33 16.53
N GLY A 147 -6.12 10.99 17.62
CA GLY A 147 -7.18 12.01 17.67
C GLY A 147 -6.78 13.23 16.85
N ARG A 148 -5.56 13.73 17.07
CA ARG A 148 -4.98 14.80 16.27
C ARG A 148 -4.86 14.39 14.81
N LEU A 149 -4.38 13.18 14.51
CA LEU A 149 -4.27 12.72 13.12
C LEU A 149 -5.63 12.73 12.40
N ALA A 150 -6.69 12.22 13.04
CA ALA A 150 -8.03 12.25 12.47
C ALA A 150 -8.53 13.69 12.24
N THR A 151 -8.24 14.59 13.18
CA THR A 151 -8.57 16.02 13.06
C THR A 151 -7.84 16.66 11.89
N ASP A 152 -6.54 16.41 11.75
CA ASP A 152 -5.71 16.93 10.67
C ASP A 152 -6.16 16.41 9.29
N VAL A 153 -6.59 15.14 9.18
CA VAL A 153 -7.21 14.62 7.93
C VAL A 153 -8.52 15.36 7.62
N THR A 154 -9.33 15.63 8.65
CA THR A 154 -10.61 16.33 8.49
C THR A 154 -10.42 17.78 8.05
N ALA A 155 -9.39 18.44 8.59
CA ALA A 155 -9.00 19.81 8.20
C ALA A 155 -8.56 19.90 6.72
N LEU A 156 -8.09 18.80 6.13
CA LEU A 156 -7.77 18.69 4.70
C LEU A 156 -9.00 18.32 3.82
N GLY A 157 -10.19 18.21 4.42
CA GLY A 157 -11.43 17.84 3.72
C GLY A 157 -11.67 16.33 3.60
N GLY A 158 -10.88 15.49 4.27
CA GLY A 158 -11.12 14.05 4.37
C GLY A 158 -12.15 13.69 5.45
N ASP A 159 -12.61 12.43 5.47
CA ASP A 159 -13.40 11.85 6.57
C ASP A 159 -12.49 10.91 7.37
N ALA A 160 -12.24 11.23 8.63
CA ALA A 160 -11.43 10.40 9.51
C ALA A 160 -11.95 10.33 10.94
N ARG A 161 -11.70 9.21 11.61
CA ARG A 161 -12.04 8.99 13.01
C ARG A 161 -10.95 8.20 13.72
N ALA A 162 -10.60 8.66 14.92
CA ALA A 162 -9.77 7.89 15.84
C ALA A 162 -10.59 6.78 16.52
N LEU A 163 -9.99 5.60 16.66
CA LEU A 163 -10.49 4.47 17.43
C LEU A 163 -9.68 4.34 18.73
N PRO A 164 -10.33 3.92 19.83
CA PRO A 164 -9.63 3.67 21.09
C PRO A 164 -8.56 2.58 20.95
#